data_AF-A0A7S4I8W2-F1
#
_entry.id   AF-A0A7S4I8W2-F1
#
_cell.length_a   1.000
_cell.length_b   1.000
_cell.length_c   1.000
_cell.angle_alpha   90.00
_cell.angle_beta   90.00
_cell.angle_gamma   90.00
#
_symmetry.space_group_name_H-M   'P 1'
#
loop_
_entity.id
_entity.type
_entity.pdbx_description
1 polymer ?
#
loop_
_entity_poly.entity_id
_entity_poly.type
_entity_poly.pdbx_seq_one_letter_code
_entity_poly.pdbx_strand_id
1 'polypeptide(L)'
;TFVLGIGDRHNDNIMLTREGNLFHIDFGHFLGNYKKKYGFKRERAPFIFTQQYAHVLDGKNAAPYKFFVDTACKAFNILRRHKDTFITLFQMMLCTGIPELGSADDIDYLRNAFALGQTDEEAANYFKKLITSSLNTKTTVINDAIHVFVHR
;
A
#
# COMPACT_ATOMS: atom_id res chain seq x y z
N THR A 1 -1.56 -4.06 -0.67
CA THR A 1 -0.71 -3.20 0.19
C THR A 1 -1.46 -2.00 0.72
N PHE A 2 -1.85 -1.02 -0.13
CA PHE A 2 -2.56 0.20 0.32
C PHE A 2 -3.83 -0.07 1.14
N VAL A 3 -4.77 -0.86 0.61
CA VAL A 3 -6.08 -1.09 1.25
C VAL A 3 -5.94 -1.65 2.67
N LEU A 4 -5.02 -2.61 2.86
CA LEU A 4 -4.77 -3.22 4.16
C LEU A 4 -3.76 -2.45 5.03
N GLY A 5 -3.19 -1.36 4.51
CA GLY A 5 -2.19 -0.57 5.24
C GLY A 5 -0.93 -1.35 5.60
N ILE A 6 -0.49 -2.25 4.71
CA ILE A 6 0.71 -3.06 4.93
C ILE A 6 1.94 -2.15 4.96
N GLY A 7 2.65 -2.17 6.09
CA GLY A 7 3.89 -1.43 6.33
C GLY A 7 5.15 -2.27 6.16
N ASP A 8 6.27 -1.69 6.56
CA ASP A 8 7.63 -2.23 6.46
C ASP A 8 7.96 -2.73 5.04
N ARG A 9 7.62 -1.92 4.04
CA ARG A 9 7.75 -2.28 2.63
C ARG A 9 9.02 -1.65 2.05
N HIS A 10 10.04 -2.48 1.88
CA HIS A 10 11.34 -2.17 1.27
C HIS A 10 11.74 -3.28 0.29
N ASN A 11 12.86 -3.11 -0.43
CA ASN A 11 13.28 -4.03 -1.48
C ASN A 11 13.46 -5.49 -1.02
N ASP A 12 13.82 -5.74 0.24
CA ASP A 12 13.96 -7.11 0.76
C ASP A 12 12.60 -7.80 1.02
N ASN A 13 11.52 -7.02 1.17
CA ASN A 13 10.16 -7.50 1.40
C ASN A 13 9.30 -7.53 0.12
N ILE A 14 9.91 -7.26 -1.03
CA ILE A 14 9.27 -7.30 -2.35
C ILE A 14 10.08 -8.21 -3.27
N MET A 15 9.45 -9.32 -3.64
CA MET A 15 10.09 -10.40 -4.39
C MET A 15 9.60 -10.42 -5.83
N LEU A 16 10.46 -10.85 -6.75
CA LEU A 16 10.17 -11.01 -8.16
C LEU A 16 10.51 -12.44 -8.61
N THR A 17 9.54 -13.13 -9.20
CA THR A 17 9.75 -14.45 -9.82
C THR A 17 10.42 -14.31 -11.19
N ARG A 18 10.98 -15.42 -11.73
CA ARG A 18 11.63 -15.41 -13.05
C ARG A 18 10.65 -15.12 -14.18
N GLU A 19 9.37 -15.42 -13.96
CA GLU A 19 8.26 -15.18 -14.86
C GLU A 19 7.76 -13.73 -14.79
N GLY A 20 8.30 -12.90 -13.90
CA GLY A 20 7.96 -11.48 -13.77
C GLY A 20 6.83 -11.19 -12.77
N ASN A 21 6.36 -12.18 -12.01
CA ASN A 21 5.37 -11.94 -10.95
C ASN A 21 6.01 -11.26 -9.74
N LEU A 22 5.47 -10.11 -9.35
CA LEU A 22 5.85 -9.36 -8.16
C LEU A 22 4.92 -9.71 -6.99
N PHE A 23 5.49 -9.99 -5.82
CA PHE A 23 4.72 -10.27 -4.62
C PHE A 23 5.42 -9.75 -3.36
N HIS A 24 4.64 -9.62 -2.29
CA HIS A 24 5.11 -9.12 -1.01
C HIS A 24 5.30 -10.28 -0.03
N ILE A 25 6.31 -10.21 0.82
CA ILE A 25 6.54 -11.14 1.94
C ILE A 25 6.63 -10.39 3.26
N ASP A 26 6.57 -11.09 4.39
CA ASP A 26 6.60 -10.51 5.74
C ASP A 26 5.44 -9.51 5.97
N PHE A 27 4.35 -9.95 6.61
CA PHE A 27 3.18 -9.09 6.85
C PHE A 27 3.04 -8.66 8.31
N GLY A 28 4.17 -8.50 9.00
CA GLY A 28 4.19 -8.18 10.44
C GLY A 28 3.58 -6.83 10.82
N HIS A 29 3.30 -5.95 9.85
CA HIS A 29 2.70 -4.62 10.05
C HIS A 29 1.56 -4.31 9.08
N PHE A 30 0.33 -4.13 9.58
CA PHE A 30 -0.87 -3.80 8.80
C PHE A 30 -1.81 -2.82 9.54
N LEU A 31 -2.90 -2.38 8.88
CA LEU A 31 -3.87 -1.38 9.38
C LEU A 31 -3.27 -0.03 9.79
N GLY A 32 -2.10 0.32 9.24
CA GLY A 32 -1.44 1.57 9.58
C GLY A 32 -0.71 1.57 10.92
N ASN A 33 -0.52 0.39 11.54
CA ASN A 33 0.35 0.17 12.69
C ASN A 33 1.84 0.18 12.29
N TYR A 34 2.29 1.31 11.75
CA TYR A 34 3.68 1.50 11.33
C TYR A 34 4.62 1.70 12.54
N LYS A 35 5.83 1.10 12.49
CA LYS A 35 6.88 1.34 13.49
C LYS A 35 7.12 2.85 13.68
N LYS A 36 6.97 3.34 14.90
CA LYS A 36 7.36 4.71 15.30
C LYS A 36 8.81 4.68 15.79
N LYS A 37 9.68 5.54 15.24
CA LYS A 37 11.02 5.80 15.79
C LYS A 37 11.07 7.25 16.25
N TYR A 38 11.39 7.49 17.52
CA TYR A 38 11.42 8.83 18.15
C TYR A 38 10.14 9.67 17.97
N GLY A 39 8.96 9.04 18.00
CA GLY A 39 7.68 9.75 17.88
C GLY A 39 7.23 10.09 16.45
N PHE A 40 8.06 9.84 15.44
CA PHE A 40 7.70 10.03 14.03
C PHE A 40 7.31 8.71 13.37
N LYS A 41 6.19 8.70 12.63
CA LYS A 41 5.83 7.59 11.72
C LYS A 41 6.87 7.51 10.61
N ARG A 42 7.57 6.37 10.52
CA ARG A 42 8.67 6.15 9.55
C ARG A 42 8.15 6.00 8.12
N GLU A 43 6.95 5.45 7.95
CA GLU A 43 6.29 5.30 6.65
C GLU A 43 5.25 6.40 6.44
N ARG A 44 5.48 7.23 5.41
CA ARG A 44 4.61 8.34 5.02
C ARG A 44 3.89 8.12 3.69
N ALA A 45 4.38 7.18 2.87
CA ALA A 45 3.80 6.89 1.57
C ALA A 45 2.81 5.72 1.69
N PRO A 46 1.49 5.95 1.52
CA PRO A 46 0.48 4.90 1.64
C PRO A 46 0.55 3.87 0.50
N PHE A 47 1.28 4.19 -0.57
CA PHE A 47 1.48 3.35 -1.74
C PHE A 47 2.96 3.38 -2.12
N ILE A 48 3.57 2.22 -2.36
CA ILE A 48 5.00 2.16 -2.73
C ILE A 48 5.09 1.91 -4.21
N PHE A 49 5.56 2.95 -4.88
CA PHE A 49 5.83 2.94 -6.30
C PHE A 49 6.97 3.93 -6.58
N THR A 50 8.17 3.38 -6.53
CA THR A 50 9.44 4.06 -6.77
C THR A 50 9.67 4.33 -8.26
N GLN A 51 10.70 5.14 -8.54
CA GLN A 51 11.14 5.40 -9.93
C GLN A 51 11.62 4.14 -10.65
N GLN A 52 12.08 3.12 -9.93
CA GLN A 52 12.51 1.85 -10.51
C GLN A 52 11.32 1.09 -11.11
N TYR A 53 10.17 1.06 -10.43
CA TYR A 53 8.94 0.48 -11.00
C TYR A 53 8.49 1.23 -12.26
N ALA A 54 8.55 2.57 -12.23
CA ALA A 54 8.23 3.36 -13.42
C ALA A 54 9.20 3.07 -14.58
N HIS A 55 10.48 2.85 -14.29
CA HIS A 55 11.48 2.54 -15.30
C HIS A 55 11.23 1.19 -15.97
N VAL A 56 10.84 0.16 -15.21
CA VAL A 56 10.42 -1.15 -15.74
C VAL A 56 9.18 -1.04 -16.64
N LEU A 57 8.36 0.00 -16.44
CA LEU A 57 7.16 0.28 -17.24
C LEU A 57 7.41 1.33 -18.35
N ASP A 58 8.67 1.47 -18.80
CA ASP A 58 9.11 2.41 -19.85
C ASP A 58 8.82 3.89 -19.56
N GLY A 59 8.60 4.24 -18.29
CA GLY A 59 8.37 5.60 -17.82
C GLY A 59 6.89 6.04 -17.87
N LYS A 60 6.62 7.20 -17.23
CA LYS A 60 5.26 7.69 -16.94
C LYS A 60 4.38 7.97 -18.16
N ASN A 61 4.99 8.16 -19.34
CA ASN A 61 4.27 8.48 -20.57
C ASN A 61 4.04 7.25 -21.46
N ALA A 62 4.59 6.09 -21.08
CA ALA A 62 4.49 4.88 -21.89
C ALA A 62 3.15 4.15 -21.68
N ALA A 63 2.75 3.38 -22.70
CA ALA A 63 1.53 2.59 -22.66
C ALA A 63 1.48 1.59 -21.48
N PRO A 64 2.58 0.89 -21.10
CA PRO A 64 2.58 -0.01 -19.94
C PRO A 64 2.26 0.70 -18.62
N TYR A 65 2.81 1.91 -18.40
CA TYR A 65 2.48 2.70 -17.22
C TYR A 65 0.99 3.08 -17.17
N LYS A 66 0.42 3.53 -18.30
CA LYS A 66 -1.01 3.84 -18.37
C LYS A 66 -1.86 2.61 -18.07
N PHE A 67 -1.53 1.46 -18.65
CA PHE A 67 -2.21 0.20 -18.41
C PHE A 67 -2.14 -0.22 -16.93
N PHE A 68 -0.98 -0.06 -16.28
CA PHE A 68 -0.82 -0.29 -14.85
C PHE A 68 -1.76 0.60 -14.02
N VAL A 69 -1.75 1.91 -14.27
CA VAL A 69 -2.61 2.86 -13.54
C VAL A 69 -4.09 2.52 -13.72
N ASP A 70 -4.52 2.27 -14.95
CA ASP A 70 -5.92 1.93 -15.26
C ASP A 70 -6.34 0.62 -14.58
N THR A 71 -5.46 -0.40 -14.59
CA THR A 71 -5.69 -1.69 -13.92
C THR A 71 -5.78 -1.51 -12.41
N ALA A 72 -4.90 -0.72 -11.82
CA ALA A 72 -4.87 -0.48 -10.38
C ALA A 72 -6.12 0.28 -9.90
N CYS A 73 -6.59 1.28 -10.66
CA CYS A 73 -7.85 1.97 -10.39
C CYS A 73 -9.07 1.04 -10.49
N LYS A 74 -9.12 0.17 -11.52
CA LYS A 74 -10.17 -0.85 -11.66
C LYS A 74 -10.18 -1.81 -10.49
N ALA A 75 -9.02 -2.34 -10.10
CA ALA A 75 -8.87 -3.23 -8.96
C ALA A 75 -9.32 -2.57 -7.66
N PHE A 76 -8.96 -1.30 -7.45
CA PHE A 76 -9.40 -0.54 -6.28
C PHE A 76 -10.93 -0.42 -6.21
N ASN A 77 -11.60 -0.07 -7.30
CA ASN A 77 -13.07 0.00 -7.33
C ASN A 77 -13.74 -1.37 -7.12
N ILE A 78 -13.17 -2.45 -7.66
CA ILE A 78 -13.68 -3.81 -7.39
C ILE A 78 -13.58 -4.11 -5.90
N LEU A 79 -12.43 -3.86 -5.27
CA LEU A 79 -12.25 -4.06 -3.83
C LEU A 79 -13.24 -3.22 -3.00
N ARG A 80 -13.47 -1.95 -3.39
CA ARG A 80 -14.43 -1.06 -2.72
C ARG A 80 -15.86 -1.59 -2.74
N ARG A 81 -16.28 -2.28 -3.80
CA ARG A 81 -17.61 -2.91 -3.88
C ARG A 81 -17.78 -4.04 -2.86
N HIS A 82 -16.67 -4.64 -2.41
CA HIS A 82 -16.64 -5.73 -1.42
C HIS A 82 -16.17 -5.26 -0.03
N LYS A 83 -16.13 -3.95 0.22
CA LYS A 83 -15.64 -3.36 1.49
C LYS A 83 -16.27 -3.96 2.74
N ASP A 84 -17.57 -4.27 2.70
CA ASP A 84 -18.31 -4.77 3.87
C ASP A 84 -17.83 -6.16 4.25
N THR A 85 -17.51 -7.01 3.26
CA THR A 85 -16.90 -8.33 3.50
C THR A 85 -15.55 -8.20 4.20
N PHE A 86 -14.68 -7.28 3.75
CA PHE A 86 -13.40 -7.04 4.42
C PHE A 86 -13.60 -6.54 5.84
N ILE A 87 -14.47 -5.56 6.05
CA ILE A 87 -14.75 -5.00 7.39
C ILE A 87 -15.27 -6.10 8.32
N THR A 88 -16.24 -6.91 7.88
CA THR A 88 -16.81 -8.01 8.69
C THR A 88 -15.76 -9.07 9.04
N LEU A 89 -14.91 -9.47 8.09
CA LEU A 89 -13.84 -10.43 8.37
C LEU A 89 -12.88 -9.89 9.45
N PHE A 90 -12.47 -8.63 9.35
CA PHE A 90 -11.59 -8.02 10.35
C PHE A 90 -12.28 -7.80 11.70
N GLN A 91 -13.58 -7.50 11.72
CA GLN A 91 -14.36 -7.47 12.96
C GLN A 91 -14.37 -8.83 13.66
N MET A 92 -14.54 -9.93 12.92
CA MET A 92 -14.50 -11.28 13.48
C MET A 92 -13.11 -11.68 13.98
N MET A 93 -12.05 -11.11 13.40
CA MET A 93 -10.67 -11.40 13.81
C MET A 93 -10.25 -10.69 15.10
N LEU A 94 -11.01 -9.73 15.64
CA LEU A 94 -10.67 -9.04 16.90
C LEU A 94 -10.44 -9.98 18.08
N CYS A 95 -11.13 -11.13 18.12
CA CYS A 95 -10.99 -12.11 19.19
C CYS A 95 -9.77 -13.03 19.06
N THR A 96 -9.00 -12.93 17.98
CA THR A 96 -7.86 -13.83 17.71
C THR A 96 -6.59 -13.45 18.46
N GLY A 97 -6.54 -12.25 19.05
CA GLY A 97 -5.36 -11.75 19.77
C GLY A 97 -4.23 -11.28 18.85
N ILE A 98 -4.51 -10.99 17.57
CA ILE A 98 -3.52 -10.38 16.68
C ILE A 98 -3.14 -9.00 17.24
N PRO A 99 -1.84 -8.72 17.51
CA PRO A 99 -1.42 -7.50 18.19
C PRO A 99 -1.84 -6.19 17.51
N GLU A 100 -1.96 -6.21 16.19
CA GLU A 100 -2.29 -5.03 15.37
C GLU A 100 -3.78 -4.87 15.06
N LEU A 101 -4.60 -5.77 15.60
CA LEU A 101 -6.05 -5.79 15.46
C LEU A 101 -6.64 -6.04 16.85
N GLY A 102 -6.49 -5.05 17.72
CA GLY A 102 -6.89 -5.12 19.12
C GLY A 102 -8.19 -4.37 19.43
N SER A 103 -8.57 -3.40 18.61
CA SER A 103 -9.75 -2.58 18.84
C SER A 103 -10.56 -2.32 17.56
N ALA A 104 -11.79 -1.82 17.75
CA ALA A 104 -12.63 -1.39 16.63
C ALA A 104 -12.01 -0.20 15.86
N ASP A 105 -11.16 0.59 16.52
CA ASP A 105 -10.48 1.74 15.90
C ASP A 105 -9.45 1.28 14.85
N ASP A 106 -8.85 0.09 15.01
CA ASP A 106 -7.94 -0.48 14.01
C ASP A 106 -8.68 -0.78 12.68
N ILE A 107 -9.97 -1.10 12.77
CA ILE A 107 -10.82 -1.39 11.61
C ILE A 107 -11.23 -0.09 10.90
N ASP A 108 -11.25 1.05 11.59
CA ASP A 108 -11.50 2.35 10.95
C ASP A 108 -10.44 2.70 9.92
N TYR A 109 -9.22 2.15 10.02
CA TYR A 109 -8.25 2.25 8.95
C TYR A 109 -8.80 1.71 7.62
N LEU A 110 -9.40 0.52 7.62
CA LEU A 110 -9.98 -0.08 6.41
C LEU A 110 -11.11 0.79 5.86
N ARG A 111 -11.98 1.29 6.74
CA ARG A 111 -13.08 2.19 6.34
C ARG A 111 -12.54 3.43 5.61
N ASN A 112 -11.50 4.04 6.15
CA ASN A 112 -10.86 5.19 5.53
C ASN A 112 -10.15 4.82 4.21
N ALA A 113 -9.44 3.68 4.17
CA ALA A 113 -8.71 3.22 2.99
C ALA A 113 -9.63 2.89 1.80
N PHE A 114 -10.85 2.43 2.05
CA PHE A 114 -11.85 2.16 1.00
C PHE A 114 -12.53 3.43 0.44
N ALA A 115 -12.23 4.62 0.95
CA ALA A 115 -12.83 5.88 0.50
C ALA A 115 -14.37 5.79 0.43
N LEU A 116 -14.99 5.51 1.58
CA LEU A 116 -16.44 5.38 1.72
C LEU A 116 -17.14 6.64 1.21
N GLY A 117 -18.22 6.46 0.44
CA GLY A 117 -19.05 7.56 -0.05
C GLY A 117 -18.58 8.24 -1.33
N GLN A 118 -17.39 7.91 -1.86
CA GLN A 118 -16.95 8.41 -3.17
C GLN A 118 -17.57 7.62 -4.32
N THR A 119 -17.74 8.24 -5.47
CA THR A 119 -18.10 7.55 -6.72
C THR A 119 -16.93 6.70 -7.25
N ASP A 120 -17.20 5.81 -8.20
CA ASP A 120 -16.14 5.01 -8.85
C ASP A 120 -15.11 5.92 -9.56
N GLU A 121 -15.54 7.06 -10.12
CA GLU A 121 -14.67 8.02 -10.80
C GLU A 121 -13.82 8.81 -9.80
N GLU A 122 -14.43 9.31 -8.72
CA GLU A 122 -13.72 10.04 -7.67
C GLU A 122 -12.64 9.17 -7.01
N ALA A 123 -12.96 7.91 -6.73
CA ALA A 123 -12.02 6.98 -6.12
C ALA A 123 -10.89 6.58 -7.08
N ALA A 124 -11.17 6.41 -8.38
CA ALA A 124 -10.14 6.20 -9.38
C ALA A 124 -9.19 7.42 -9.46
N ASN A 125 -9.73 8.63 -9.44
CA ASN A 125 -8.95 9.86 -9.42
C ASN A 125 -8.13 10.01 -8.14
N TYR A 126 -8.70 9.67 -6.99
CA TYR A 126 -7.99 9.62 -5.71
C TYR A 126 -6.81 8.63 -5.76
N PHE A 127 -7.04 7.41 -6.24
CA PHE A 127 -6.01 6.39 -6.32
C PHE A 127 -4.89 6.76 -7.31
N LYS A 128 -5.24 7.36 -8.44
CA LYS A 128 -4.27 7.90 -9.40
C LYS A 128 -3.39 9.01 -8.81
N LYS A 129 -3.97 9.89 -7.98
CA LYS A 129 -3.20 10.90 -7.23
C LYS A 129 -2.23 10.24 -6.25
N LEU A 130 -2.65 9.17 -5.56
CA LEU A 130 -1.75 8.41 -4.67
C LEU A 130 -0.55 7.84 -5.43
N ILE A 131 -0.77 7.16 -6.56
CA ILE A 131 0.32 6.61 -7.40
C ILE A 131 1.30 7.72 -7.81
N THR A 132 0.77 8.86 -8.24
CA THR A 132 1.57 10.00 -8.70
C THR A 132 2.37 10.63 -7.56
N SER A 133 1.77 10.78 -6.37
CA SER A 133 2.46 11.28 -5.18
C SER A 133 3.56 10.34 -4.71
N SER A 134 3.32 9.04 -4.76
CA SER A 134 4.33 8.02 -4.42
C SER A 134 5.56 8.09 -5.32
N LEU A 135 5.37 8.34 -6.62
CA LEU A 135 6.48 8.54 -7.57
C LEU A 135 7.40 9.72 -7.20
N ASN A 136 6.81 10.79 -6.68
CA ASN A 136 7.52 12.01 -6.37
C ASN A 136 8.14 11.98 -4.95
N THR A 137 7.84 10.94 -4.17
CA THR A 137 8.32 10.80 -2.79
C THR A 137 9.75 10.28 -2.78
N LYS A 138 10.72 11.18 -2.57
CA LYS A 138 12.15 10.84 -2.40
C LYS A 138 12.46 10.10 -1.09
N THR A 139 11.50 10.07 -0.17
CA THR A 139 11.67 9.49 1.17
C THR A 139 11.79 7.97 1.14
N THR A 140 11.15 7.29 0.19
CA THR A 140 11.26 5.82 0.03
C THR A 140 12.68 5.43 -0.36
N VAL A 141 13.29 6.15 -1.31
CA VAL A 141 14.69 5.93 -1.74
C VAL A 141 15.68 6.18 -0.60
N ILE A 142 15.43 7.20 0.24
CA ILE A 142 16.27 7.47 1.42
C ILE A 142 16.08 6.39 2.49
N ASN A 143 14.86 5.89 2.70
CA ASN A 143 14.61 4.81 3.67
C ASN A 143 15.26 3.50 3.20
N ASP A 144 15.18 3.18 1.91
CA ASP A 144 15.88 2.04 1.30
C ASP A 144 17.40 2.17 1.48
N ALA A 145 17.96 3.36 1.22
CA ALA A 145 19.39 3.62 1.42
C ALA A 145 19.84 3.47 2.88
N ILE A 146 19.01 3.93 3.84
CA ILE A 146 19.26 3.74 5.27
C ILE A 146 19.13 2.26 5.65
N HIS A 147 18.18 1.52 5.10
CA HIS A 147 18.01 0.08 5.37
C HIS A 147 19.22 -0.72 4.90
N VAL A 148 19.68 -0.47 3.66
CA VAL A 148 20.90 -1.09 3.10
C VAL A 148 22.15 -0.75 3.93
N PHE A 149 22.23 0.46 4.49
CA PHE A 149 23.36 0.86 5.33
C PHE A 149 23.34 0.22 6.73
N VAL A 150 22.15 0.01 7.30
CA VAL A 150 21.98 -0.59 8.65
C VAL A 150 22.11 -2.11 8.64
N HIS A 151 21.76 -2.77 7.52
CA HIS A 151 21.90 -4.21 7.34
C HIS A 151 23.18 -4.63 6.60
N ARG A 152 24.21 -3.77 6.63
CA ARG A 152 25.55 -4.07 6.13
C ARG A 152 26.53 -4.37 7.26
#